data_AF-A0A838N3P9-F1
#
_entry.id   AF-A0A838N3P9-F1
#
_cell.length_a   1.000
_cell.length_b   1.000
_cell.length_c   1.000
_cell.angle_alpha   90.00
_cell.angle_beta   90.00
_cell.angle_gamma   90.00
#
_symmetry.space_group_name_H-M   'P 1'
#
loop_
_entity.id
_entity.type
_entity.pdbx_description
1 polymer ?
#
loop_
_entity_poly.entity_id
_entity_poly.type
_entity_poly.pdbx_seq_one_letter_code
_entity_poly.pdbx_strand_id
1 'polypeptide(L)'
;MIATKDSVEPQSSDYVMPNSRRVYVEGELHPDVRVPFREIDQAPTKALNGNIEPNEPIRVYDCSGPWGDPSVTLDPVEGLLPLRAEWIRKRGDVAEYDGREVKPEDNGYLTRGHEEFASTAERRNRLEHFRGRKGQSGSGRRPLRASAGHPVTQLWYARQGIITPEMEFIAIRENMGRAIANGAAIDPAKQPPTSLHHQHPGESFGAAIPREITPEFVRSEVARGRAIIPANINHPELEPMIIGRNFLVKINANIGNSAVASSIEEEVEKMRWATKWGADTVMDLS
;
A
#
# COMPACT_ATOMS: atom_id res chain seq x y z
N MET A 1 15.55 -13.41 22.74
CA MET A 1 14.54 -13.23 23.81
C MET A 1 13.28 -13.93 23.34
N ILE A 2 12.83 -14.95 24.06
CA ILE A 2 11.54 -15.62 23.78
C ILE A 2 10.55 -14.95 24.72
N ALA A 3 9.57 -14.24 24.17
CA ALA A 3 8.51 -13.62 24.95
C ALA A 3 7.76 -14.70 25.76
N THR A 4 7.44 -14.40 27.01
CA THR A 4 6.69 -15.31 27.89
C THR A 4 5.22 -15.31 27.51
N LYS A 5 4.51 -16.43 27.75
CA LYS A 5 3.09 -16.63 27.39
C LYS A 5 2.09 -15.58 27.92
N ASP A 6 2.51 -14.79 28.91
CA ASP A 6 1.71 -13.73 29.54
C ASP A 6 2.08 -12.33 29.03
N SER A 7 2.95 -12.21 28.03
CA SER A 7 3.18 -10.91 27.40
C SER A 7 1.95 -10.53 26.58
N VAL A 8 1.22 -9.51 27.04
CA VAL A 8 0.26 -8.80 26.20
C VAL A 8 1.07 -8.18 25.07
N GLU A 9 1.08 -8.85 23.91
CA GLU A 9 1.69 -8.27 22.73
C GLU A 9 0.84 -7.09 22.29
N PRO A 10 1.43 -5.89 22.13
CA PRO A 10 0.68 -4.71 21.74
C PRO A 10 0.05 -4.94 20.37
N GLN A 11 -1.25 -4.68 20.23
CA GLN A 11 -1.91 -4.78 18.93
C GLN A 11 -1.68 -3.49 18.13
N SER A 12 -1.62 -3.60 16.81
CA SER A 12 -1.53 -2.45 15.91
C SER A 12 -2.67 -1.46 16.11
N SER A 13 -3.84 -1.90 16.58
CA SER A 13 -4.94 -1.01 16.94
C SER A 13 -4.66 -0.13 18.16
N ASP A 14 -3.80 -0.59 19.08
CA ASP A 14 -3.62 0.06 20.38
C ASP A 14 -2.69 1.28 20.31
N TYR A 15 -1.95 1.42 19.21
CA TYR A 15 -0.94 2.44 19.07
C TYR A 15 -1.38 3.53 18.08
N VAL A 16 -1.87 4.66 18.57
CA VAL A 16 -2.16 5.81 17.71
C VAL A 16 -0.86 6.57 17.46
N MET A 17 -0.54 6.86 16.20
CA MET A 17 0.60 7.72 15.90
C MET A 17 0.29 9.15 16.40
N PRO A 18 1.12 9.72 17.28
CA PRO A 18 0.80 10.99 17.92
C PRO A 18 0.73 12.13 16.90
N ASN A 19 -0.16 13.09 17.16
CA ASN A 19 -0.39 14.29 16.33
C ASN A 19 -0.56 14.01 14.84
N SER A 20 -1.00 12.80 14.50
CA SER A 20 -1.10 12.34 13.12
C SER A 20 -2.55 12.18 12.72
N ARG A 21 -2.87 12.60 11.50
CA ARG A 21 -4.16 12.30 10.85
C ARG A 21 -3.93 11.73 9.46
N ARG A 22 -4.82 10.84 9.04
CA ARG A 22 -4.90 10.37 7.66
C ARG A 22 -5.54 11.47 6.81
N VAL A 23 -4.95 11.74 5.65
CA VAL A 23 -5.51 12.64 4.63
C VAL A 23 -5.46 11.97 3.27
N TYR A 24 -6.29 12.43 2.35
CA TYR A 24 -6.32 11.94 0.98
C TYR A 24 -6.15 13.09 0.01
N VAL A 25 -5.39 12.87 -1.06
CA VAL A 25 -5.28 13.79 -2.19
C VAL A 25 -5.98 13.16 -3.39
N GLU A 26 -6.88 13.91 -4.01
CA GLU A 26 -7.66 13.44 -5.16
C GLU A 26 -6.82 13.47 -6.45
N GLY A 27 -7.12 12.56 -7.37
CA GLY A 27 -6.55 12.57 -8.72
C GLY A 27 -7.14 13.67 -9.60
N GLU A 28 -6.36 14.14 -10.56
CA GLU A 28 -6.78 15.14 -11.55
C GLU A 28 -7.24 14.48 -12.86
N LEU A 29 -6.53 13.45 -13.31
CA LEU A 29 -6.83 12.67 -14.52
C LEU A 29 -7.93 11.64 -14.26
N HIS A 30 -7.89 10.99 -13.10
CA HIS A 30 -8.85 9.96 -12.69
C HIS A 30 -9.53 10.39 -11.38
N PRO A 31 -10.76 10.94 -11.43
CA PRO A 31 -11.45 11.47 -10.23
C PRO A 31 -11.74 10.43 -9.13
N ASP A 32 -11.74 9.15 -9.48
CA ASP A 32 -11.92 8.04 -8.53
C ASP A 32 -10.64 7.75 -7.71
N VAL A 33 -9.50 8.36 -8.05
CA VAL A 33 -8.22 8.19 -7.35
C VAL A 33 -8.19 9.05 -6.10
N ARG A 34 -7.94 8.41 -4.95
CA ARG A 34 -7.67 9.08 -3.68
C ARG A 34 -6.41 8.51 -3.06
N VAL A 35 -5.36 9.32 -3.00
CA VAL A 35 -4.03 8.90 -2.57
C VAL A 35 -3.82 9.24 -1.10
N PRO A 36 -3.56 8.25 -0.25
CA PRO A 36 -3.44 8.46 1.17
C PRO A 36 -2.08 9.01 1.58
N PHE A 37 -2.10 9.85 2.59
CA PHE A 37 -0.93 10.32 3.32
C PHE A 37 -1.25 10.41 4.81
N ARG A 38 -0.19 10.59 5.59
CA ARG A 38 -0.30 11.00 6.98
C ARG A 38 0.21 12.42 7.11
N GLU A 39 -0.55 13.26 7.80
CA GLU A 39 -0.13 14.61 8.17
C GLU A 39 0.15 14.65 9.66
N ILE A 40 1.28 15.24 10.02
CA ILE A 40 1.74 15.40 11.40
C ILE A 40 1.62 16.87 11.77
N ASP A 41 0.75 17.17 12.74
CA ASP A 41 0.58 18.52 13.25
C ASP A 41 1.81 18.97 14.03
N GLN A 42 2.23 20.19 13.73
CA GLN A 42 3.35 20.85 14.40
C GLN A 42 2.82 21.74 15.52
N ALA A 43 3.55 21.80 16.62
CA ALA A 43 3.30 22.84 17.62
C ALA A 43 3.55 24.21 16.99
N PRO A 44 2.76 25.25 17.31
CA PRO A 44 2.95 26.58 16.75
C PRO A 44 4.26 27.21 17.25
N THR A 45 4.87 28.05 16.42
CA THR A 45 6.09 28.78 16.75
C THR A 45 5.75 29.95 17.66
N LYS A 46 6.40 30.04 18.83
CA LYS A 46 6.29 31.19 19.73
C LYS A 46 7.47 32.14 19.51
N ALA A 47 7.19 33.28 18.88
CA ALA A 47 8.21 34.29 18.62
C ALA A 47 8.60 35.06 19.90
N LEU A 48 9.79 35.67 19.88
CA LEU A 48 10.33 36.45 21.01
C LEU A 48 9.45 37.64 21.42
N ASN A 49 8.63 38.15 20.51
CA ASN A 49 7.66 39.22 20.76
C ASN A 49 6.34 38.73 21.37
N GLY A 50 6.21 37.43 21.66
CA GLY A 50 5.00 36.82 22.21
C GLY A 50 3.97 36.38 21.16
N ASN A 51 4.19 36.65 19.87
CA ASN A 51 3.30 36.20 18.82
C ASN A 51 3.36 34.68 18.65
N ILE A 52 2.22 34.09 18.32
CA ILE A 52 2.07 32.66 18.02
C ILE A 52 1.79 32.53 16.53
N GLU A 53 2.66 31.80 15.85
CA GLU A 53 2.55 31.51 14.42
C GLU A 53 2.21 30.03 14.23
N PRO A 54 1.09 29.69 13.57
CA PRO A 54 0.76 28.31 13.26
C PRO A 54 1.76 27.73 12.25
N ASN A 55 2.20 26.49 12.49
CA ASN A 55 3.06 25.78 11.56
C ASN A 55 2.21 24.82 10.73
N GLU A 56 2.44 24.80 9.42
CA GLU A 56 1.77 23.86 8.51
C GLU A 56 2.12 22.40 8.87
N PRO A 57 1.18 21.46 8.72
CA PRO A 57 1.42 20.05 9.02
C PRO A 57 2.47 19.46 8.08
N ILE A 58 3.27 18.51 8.60
CA ILE A 58 4.23 17.77 7.78
C ILE A 58 3.52 16.58 7.16
N ARG A 59 3.43 16.56 5.84
CA ARG A 59 2.93 15.40 5.10
C ARG A 59 4.03 14.37 4.91
N VAL A 60 3.73 13.12 5.23
CA VAL A 60 4.64 11.98 5.08
C VAL A 60 3.97 10.86 4.28
N TYR A 61 4.81 10.06 3.61
CA TYR A 61 4.39 8.82 2.98
C TYR A 61 3.81 7.87 4.04
N ASP A 62 2.70 7.20 3.72
CA ASP A 62 2.00 6.31 4.64
C ASP A 62 1.61 4.99 3.97
N CYS A 63 2.10 3.90 4.53
CA CYS A 63 1.90 2.53 4.05
C CYS A 63 0.87 1.75 4.87
N SER A 64 0.33 2.33 5.94
CA SER A 64 -0.59 1.66 6.89
C SER A 64 -1.92 1.21 6.28
N GLY A 65 -2.22 1.63 5.06
CA GLY A 65 -3.48 1.35 4.38
C GLY A 65 -4.69 1.88 5.14
N PRO A 66 -5.89 1.31 4.89
CA PRO A 66 -7.12 1.67 5.60
C PRO A 66 -7.05 1.48 7.12
N TRP A 67 -6.13 0.66 7.64
CA TRP A 67 -5.94 0.46 9.08
C TRP A 67 -5.38 1.69 9.79
N GLY A 68 -4.72 2.60 9.07
CA GLY A 68 -4.24 3.87 9.61
C GLY A 68 -5.30 4.96 9.70
N ASP A 69 -6.53 4.70 9.22
CA ASP A 69 -7.62 5.66 9.21
C ASP A 69 -8.59 5.39 10.38
N PRO A 70 -8.59 6.21 11.45
CA PRO A 70 -9.45 5.99 12.60
C PRO A 70 -10.95 6.15 12.29
N SER A 71 -11.30 6.70 11.12
CA SER A 71 -12.69 6.79 10.66
C SER A 71 -13.22 5.50 10.04
N VAL A 72 -12.34 4.51 9.80
CA VAL A 72 -12.70 3.26 9.13
C VAL A 72 -12.64 2.10 10.13
N THR A 73 -13.81 1.53 10.44
CA THR A 73 -13.89 0.27 11.18
C THR A 73 -13.81 -0.89 10.19
N LEU A 74 -12.90 -1.82 10.43
CA LEU A 74 -12.60 -2.92 9.51
C LEU A 74 -12.52 -4.24 10.29
N ASP A 75 -13.16 -5.26 9.75
CA ASP A 75 -13.03 -6.64 10.22
C ASP A 75 -12.02 -7.38 9.33
N PRO A 76 -10.89 -7.87 9.88
CA PRO A 76 -9.96 -8.72 9.14
C PRO A 76 -10.61 -9.85 8.39
N VAL A 77 -11.68 -10.47 8.93
CA VAL A 77 -12.38 -11.61 8.34
C VAL A 77 -13.15 -11.21 7.08
N GLU A 78 -13.63 -9.97 7.01
CA GLU A 78 -14.35 -9.44 5.85
C GLU A 78 -13.41 -8.89 4.77
N GLY A 79 -12.16 -8.58 5.11
CA GLY A 79 -11.17 -8.05 4.18
C GLY A 79 -11.35 -6.56 3.86
N LEU A 80 -10.38 -6.01 3.13
CA LEU A 80 -10.35 -4.58 2.80
C LEU A 80 -11.31 -4.21 1.66
N LEU A 81 -11.60 -2.91 1.54
CA LEU A 81 -12.35 -2.38 0.40
C LEU A 81 -11.52 -2.56 -0.89
N PRO A 82 -12.11 -3.08 -1.99
CA PRO A 82 -11.39 -3.36 -3.22
C PRO A 82 -11.25 -2.08 -4.07
N LEU A 83 -10.42 -1.16 -3.60
CA LEU A 83 -10.17 0.18 -4.15
C LEU A 83 -10.03 0.22 -5.69
N ARG A 84 -9.27 -0.72 -6.27
CA ARG A 84 -8.96 -0.76 -7.70
C ARG A 84 -9.97 -1.55 -8.53
N ALA A 85 -10.99 -2.16 -7.94
CA ALA A 85 -11.88 -3.08 -8.64
C ALA A 85 -12.56 -2.44 -9.86
N GLU A 86 -13.04 -1.20 -9.69
CA GLU A 86 -13.65 -0.43 -10.78
C GLU A 86 -12.61 -0.05 -11.84
N TRP A 87 -11.41 0.35 -11.44
CA TRP A 87 -10.34 0.73 -12.37
C TRP A 87 -9.90 -0.42 -13.27
N ILE A 88 -9.92 -1.64 -12.74
CA ILE A 88 -9.57 -2.86 -13.46
C ILE A 88 -10.70 -3.20 -14.44
N ARG A 89 -11.97 -3.17 -14.01
CA ARG A 89 -13.11 -3.50 -14.88
C ARG A 89 -13.36 -2.48 -15.98
N LYS A 90 -13.23 -1.18 -15.68
CA LYS A 90 -13.45 -0.08 -16.65
C LYS A 90 -12.53 -0.15 -17.88
N ARG A 91 -11.40 -0.87 -17.81
CA ARG A 91 -10.50 -1.07 -18.97
C ARG A 91 -11.05 -2.01 -20.02
N GLY A 92 -11.99 -2.88 -19.66
CA GLY A 92 -12.62 -3.82 -20.60
C GLY A 92 -11.69 -4.94 -21.10
N ASP A 93 -10.56 -5.17 -20.44
CA ASP A 93 -9.54 -6.15 -20.86
C ASP A 93 -9.36 -7.32 -19.88
N VAL A 94 -10.33 -7.50 -18.98
CA VAL A 94 -10.40 -8.63 -18.06
C VAL A 94 -11.70 -9.41 -18.23
N ALA A 95 -11.64 -10.70 -17.98
CA ALA A 95 -12.78 -11.60 -17.92
C ALA A 95 -12.78 -12.41 -16.62
N GLU A 96 -13.96 -12.65 -16.07
CA GLU A 96 -14.13 -13.57 -14.94
C GLU A 96 -13.97 -15.02 -15.40
N TYR A 97 -13.45 -15.86 -14.50
CA TYR A 97 -13.40 -17.31 -14.69
C TYR A 97 -13.60 -18.01 -13.34
N ASP A 98 -13.72 -19.34 -13.36
CA ASP A 98 -14.12 -20.09 -12.15
C ASP A 98 -13.01 -20.25 -11.12
N GLY A 99 -11.77 -19.88 -11.46
CA GLY A 99 -10.62 -20.06 -10.58
C GLY A 99 -10.08 -21.49 -10.59
N ARG A 100 -8.97 -21.68 -9.89
CA ARG A 100 -8.44 -23.01 -9.57
C ARG A 100 -9.06 -23.46 -8.26
N GLU A 101 -9.56 -24.70 -8.20
CA GLU A 101 -9.96 -25.30 -6.94
C GLU A 101 -8.75 -25.48 -6.01
N VAL A 102 -8.90 -25.08 -4.75
CA VAL A 102 -7.92 -25.36 -3.71
C VAL A 102 -7.92 -26.86 -3.43
N LYS A 103 -6.73 -27.44 -3.40
CA LYS A 103 -6.51 -28.85 -3.10
C LYS A 103 -5.93 -28.98 -1.69
N PRO A 104 -6.11 -30.14 -1.04
CA PRO A 104 -5.51 -30.40 0.28
C PRO A 104 -3.99 -30.17 0.32
N GLU A 105 -3.30 -30.50 -0.77
CA GLU A 105 -1.85 -30.34 -0.92
C GLU A 105 -1.39 -28.87 -0.85
N ASP A 106 -2.26 -27.91 -1.17
CA ASP A 106 -1.96 -26.47 -1.07
C ASP A 106 -1.85 -26.00 0.38
N ASN A 107 -2.53 -26.72 1.29
CA ASN A 107 -2.59 -26.42 2.73
C ASN A 107 -1.75 -27.42 3.55
N GLY A 108 -0.91 -28.23 2.90
CA GLY A 108 -0.06 -29.22 3.57
C GLY A 108 -0.77 -30.50 4.03
N TYR A 109 -1.97 -30.79 3.53
CA TYR A 109 -2.72 -32.01 3.85
C TYR A 109 -2.65 -33.05 2.72
N LEU A 110 -2.54 -34.34 3.10
CA LEU A 110 -2.45 -35.43 2.13
C LEU A 110 -3.78 -35.75 1.43
N THR A 111 -4.92 -35.51 2.10
CA THR A 111 -6.26 -35.82 1.56
C THR A 111 -7.31 -34.87 2.14
N ARG A 112 -8.46 -34.71 1.45
CA ARG A 112 -9.61 -33.92 1.96
C ARG A 112 -10.07 -34.38 3.34
N GLY A 113 -10.09 -35.68 3.62
CA GLY A 113 -10.47 -36.18 4.96
C GLY A 113 -9.54 -35.75 6.10
N HIS A 114 -8.25 -35.52 5.83
CA HIS A 114 -7.30 -35.00 6.82
C HIS A 114 -7.51 -33.51 7.08
N GLU A 115 -7.85 -32.75 6.02
CA GLU A 115 -8.21 -31.33 6.08
C GLU A 115 -9.54 -31.14 6.85
N GLU A 116 -10.57 -31.93 6.53
CA GLU A 116 -11.88 -31.91 7.21
C GLU A 116 -11.75 -32.26 8.70
N PHE A 117 -10.95 -33.28 9.05
CA PHE A 117 -10.66 -33.60 10.45
C PHE A 117 -9.94 -32.46 11.17
N ALA A 118 -8.98 -31.80 10.52
CA ALA A 118 -8.28 -30.63 11.08
C ALA A 118 -9.20 -29.42 11.25
N SER A 119 -10.20 -29.25 10.39
CA SER A 119 -11.21 -28.18 10.48
C SER A 119 -12.22 -28.38 11.62
N THR A 120 -12.47 -29.63 12.01
CA THR A 120 -13.46 -30.00 13.04
C THR A 120 -12.86 -30.29 14.42
N ALA A 121 -11.54 -30.47 14.51
CA ALA A 121 -10.86 -30.67 15.78
C ALA A 121 -10.89 -29.40 16.65
N GLU A 122 -11.29 -29.51 17.92
CA GLU A 122 -11.16 -28.47 18.95
C GLU A 122 -9.68 -28.30 19.37
N ARG A 123 -8.84 -27.85 18.44
CA ARG A 123 -7.42 -27.58 18.67
C ARG A 123 -7.12 -26.11 18.44
N ARG A 124 -6.04 -25.63 19.08
CA ARG A 124 -5.52 -24.26 18.97
C ARG A 124 -5.20 -23.82 17.54
N ASN A 125 -5.01 -24.76 16.62
CA ASN A 125 -4.72 -24.55 15.20
C ASN A 125 -5.86 -25.12 14.34
N ARG A 126 -7.10 -24.73 14.62
CA ARG A 126 -8.24 -25.08 13.75
C ARG A 126 -8.00 -24.46 12.37
N LEU A 127 -8.22 -25.24 11.31
CA LEU A 127 -8.21 -24.69 9.96
C LEU A 127 -9.40 -23.73 9.83
N GLU A 128 -9.13 -22.43 9.70
CA GLU A 128 -10.16 -21.44 9.40
C GLU A 128 -10.03 -20.98 7.95
N HIS A 129 -11.14 -21.04 7.22
CA HIS A 129 -11.18 -20.48 5.87
C HIS A 129 -11.50 -19.00 5.95
N PHE A 130 -10.64 -18.19 5.33
CA PHE A 130 -10.91 -16.78 5.10
C PHE A 130 -12.25 -16.63 4.38
N ARG A 131 -13.23 -16.01 5.05
CA ARG A 131 -14.58 -15.80 4.46
C ARG A 131 -14.53 -14.74 3.36
N GLY A 132 -13.68 -13.73 3.56
CA GLY A 132 -13.47 -12.62 2.64
C GLY A 132 -14.71 -11.81 2.35
N ARG A 133 -14.53 -10.71 1.62
CA ARG A 133 -15.65 -9.88 1.22
C ARG A 133 -16.48 -10.63 0.19
N LYS A 134 -17.73 -10.93 0.56
CA LYS A 134 -18.70 -11.49 -0.39
C LYS A 134 -18.94 -10.48 -1.51
N GLY A 135 -18.95 -10.95 -2.75
CA GLY A 135 -19.32 -10.12 -3.89
C GLY A 135 -20.80 -9.72 -3.81
N GLN A 136 -21.25 -8.88 -4.76
CA GLN A 136 -22.66 -8.43 -4.85
C GLN A 136 -23.69 -9.59 -4.88
N SER A 137 -23.27 -10.80 -5.28
CA SER A 137 -24.11 -12.00 -5.37
C SER A 137 -24.09 -12.89 -4.11
N GLY A 138 -23.42 -12.50 -3.03
CA GLY A 138 -23.29 -13.32 -1.81
C GLY A 138 -22.34 -14.52 -1.92
N SER A 139 -21.89 -14.86 -3.13
CA SER A 139 -20.77 -15.77 -3.41
C SER A 139 -19.42 -15.03 -3.30
N GLY A 140 -18.34 -15.78 -3.04
CA GLY A 140 -16.98 -15.24 -3.02
C GLY A 140 -16.63 -14.52 -4.33
N ARG A 141 -15.68 -13.59 -4.28
CA ARG A 141 -15.26 -12.81 -5.46
C ARG A 141 -14.71 -13.74 -6.54
N ARG A 142 -15.26 -13.64 -7.76
CA ARG A 142 -14.74 -14.39 -8.91
C ARG A 142 -13.38 -13.83 -9.35
N PRO A 143 -12.38 -14.69 -9.58
CA PRO A 143 -11.08 -14.26 -10.05
C PRO A 143 -11.17 -13.78 -11.50
N LEU A 144 -10.31 -12.82 -11.81
CA LEU A 144 -10.14 -12.23 -13.13
C LEU A 144 -8.92 -12.84 -13.83
N ARG A 145 -9.02 -12.91 -15.15
CA ARG A 145 -7.91 -13.17 -16.06
C ARG A 145 -7.93 -12.14 -17.19
N ALA A 146 -6.81 -11.98 -17.87
CA ALA A 146 -6.76 -11.19 -19.09
C ALA A 146 -7.76 -11.71 -20.13
N SER A 147 -8.44 -10.79 -20.83
CA SER A 147 -9.25 -11.12 -22.01
C SER A 147 -8.37 -11.71 -23.12
N ALA A 148 -8.98 -12.54 -23.98
CA ALA A 148 -8.25 -13.25 -25.02
C ALA A 148 -7.43 -12.28 -25.91
N GLY A 149 -6.11 -12.48 -25.94
CA GLY A 149 -5.21 -11.67 -26.77
C GLY A 149 -4.87 -10.27 -26.23
N HIS A 150 -5.31 -9.90 -25.02
CA HIS A 150 -5.06 -8.56 -24.47
C HIS A 150 -4.19 -8.59 -23.21
N PRO A 151 -2.92 -8.17 -23.25
CA PRO A 151 -2.10 -8.07 -22.05
C PRO A 151 -2.65 -7.02 -21.08
N VAL A 152 -2.60 -7.30 -19.78
CA VAL A 152 -3.16 -6.42 -18.72
C VAL A 152 -2.08 -5.81 -17.83
N THR A 153 -0.81 -5.89 -18.24
CA THR A 153 0.32 -5.46 -17.41
C THR A 153 0.54 -3.96 -17.50
N GLN A 154 1.02 -3.35 -16.41
CA GLN A 154 1.40 -1.93 -16.38
C GLN A 154 2.48 -1.61 -17.43
N LEU A 155 3.38 -2.56 -17.71
CA LEU A 155 4.38 -2.43 -18.79
C LEU A 155 3.73 -2.32 -20.17
N TRP A 156 2.68 -3.09 -20.45
CA TRP A 156 1.98 -3.03 -21.73
C TRP A 156 1.31 -1.68 -21.91
N TYR A 157 0.49 -1.22 -20.94
CA TYR A 157 -0.17 0.09 -21.01
C TYR A 157 0.85 1.23 -21.18
N ALA A 158 1.94 1.18 -20.41
CA ALA A 158 3.00 2.18 -20.48
C ALA A 158 3.60 2.29 -21.89
N ARG A 159 3.86 1.15 -22.56
CA ARG A 159 4.39 1.11 -23.92
C ARG A 159 3.39 1.55 -24.98
N GLN A 160 2.09 1.44 -24.71
CA GLN A 160 1.02 2.01 -25.56
C GLN A 160 0.84 3.52 -25.36
N GLY A 161 1.60 4.16 -24.45
CA GLY A 161 1.42 5.58 -24.13
C GLY A 161 0.23 5.86 -23.20
N ILE A 162 -0.34 4.82 -22.58
CA ILE A 162 -1.52 4.95 -21.72
C ILE A 162 -1.08 5.21 -20.27
N ILE A 163 -1.64 6.24 -19.65
CA ILE A 163 -1.48 6.55 -18.23
C ILE A 163 -2.66 5.93 -17.47
N THR A 164 -2.38 4.89 -16.69
CA THR A 164 -3.39 4.20 -15.89
C THR A 164 -3.69 4.94 -14.57
N PRO A 165 -4.83 4.66 -13.90
CA PRO A 165 -5.10 5.16 -12.55
C PRO A 165 -3.99 4.83 -11.55
N GLU A 166 -3.30 3.67 -11.67
CA GLU A 166 -2.16 3.37 -10.80
C GLU A 166 -0.98 4.31 -11.04
N MET A 167 -0.69 4.68 -12.29
CA MET A 167 0.41 5.59 -12.61
C MET A 167 0.17 7.00 -12.06
N GLU A 168 -1.07 7.49 -12.13
CA GLU A 168 -1.44 8.75 -11.48
C GLU A 168 -1.35 8.65 -9.95
N PHE A 169 -1.93 7.59 -9.37
CA PHE A 169 -1.89 7.36 -7.93
C PHE A 169 -0.45 7.44 -7.39
N ILE A 170 0.48 6.78 -8.09
CA ILE A 170 1.91 6.78 -7.77
C ILE A 170 2.52 8.17 -7.90
N ALA A 171 2.21 8.90 -8.97
CA ALA A 171 2.78 10.23 -9.19
C ALA A 171 2.43 11.18 -8.04
N ILE A 172 1.17 11.19 -7.62
CA ILE A 172 0.71 11.95 -6.45
C ILE A 172 1.43 11.46 -5.18
N ARG A 173 1.51 10.15 -4.96
CA ARG A 173 2.10 9.54 -3.76
C ARG A 173 3.58 9.89 -3.60
N GLU A 174 4.35 9.84 -4.68
CA GLU A 174 5.79 10.14 -4.68
C GLU A 174 6.10 11.63 -4.48
N ASN A 175 5.18 12.51 -4.85
CA ASN A 175 5.34 13.94 -4.61
C ASN A 175 5.12 14.34 -3.15
N MET A 176 4.36 13.58 -2.35
CA MET A 176 4.05 13.87 -0.94
C MET A 176 3.52 15.30 -0.71
N GLY A 177 2.81 15.89 -1.67
CA GLY A 177 2.30 17.26 -1.55
C GLY A 177 3.37 18.35 -1.58
N ARG A 178 4.60 18.05 -2.04
CA ARG A 178 5.73 19.02 -2.10
C ARG A 178 5.41 20.32 -2.85
N ALA A 179 4.54 20.28 -3.85
CA ALA A 179 4.11 21.48 -4.59
C ALA A 179 3.38 22.49 -3.68
N ILE A 180 2.64 22.02 -2.67
CA ILE A 180 1.90 22.86 -1.71
C ILE A 180 2.87 23.40 -0.65
N ALA A 181 3.76 22.56 -0.12
CA ALA A 181 4.65 22.92 0.99
C ALA A 181 5.74 23.95 0.64
N ASN A 182 6.23 23.96 -0.61
CA ASN A 182 7.30 24.89 -0.99
C ASN A 182 6.79 26.30 -1.33
N GLY A 183 5.47 26.48 -1.47
CA GLY A 183 4.92 27.55 -2.32
C GLY A 183 5.45 27.37 -3.75
N ALA A 184 4.67 27.71 -4.77
CA ALA A 184 5.10 27.47 -6.17
C ALA A 184 6.40 28.21 -6.60
N ALA A 185 7.07 28.95 -5.71
CA ALA A 185 8.17 29.87 -6.01
C ALA A 185 9.51 29.60 -5.30
N ILE A 186 9.61 28.71 -4.29
CA ILE A 186 10.87 28.48 -3.57
C ILE A 186 11.59 27.26 -4.15
N ASP A 187 12.69 27.50 -4.87
CA ASP A 187 13.61 26.46 -5.33
C ASP A 187 14.65 26.18 -4.22
N PRO A 188 14.58 25.04 -3.49
CA PRO A 188 15.45 24.77 -2.34
C PRO A 188 16.93 24.74 -2.70
N ALA A 189 17.26 24.35 -3.93
CA ALA A 189 18.63 24.29 -4.42
C ALA A 189 19.22 25.67 -4.73
N LYS A 190 18.37 26.70 -4.89
CA LYS A 190 18.79 28.10 -5.11
C LYS A 190 18.79 28.91 -3.82
N GLN A 191 18.41 28.33 -2.69
CA GLN A 191 18.45 29.00 -1.41
C GLN A 191 19.88 29.04 -0.86
N PRO A 192 20.27 30.13 -0.18
CA PRO A 192 21.58 30.22 0.45
C PRO A 192 21.72 29.11 1.51
N PRO A 193 22.92 28.57 1.77
CA PRO A 193 23.14 27.49 2.74
C PRO A 193 22.65 27.78 4.16
N THR A 194 22.45 29.06 4.50
CA THR A 194 21.94 29.54 5.79
C THR A 194 20.41 29.57 5.86
N SER A 195 19.72 29.30 4.76
CA SER A 195 18.25 29.24 4.70
C SER A 195 17.75 27.90 5.22
N LEU A 196 16.67 27.91 6.00
CA LEU A 196 15.95 26.70 6.39
C LEU A 196 15.33 25.97 5.19
N HIS A 197 15.11 26.69 4.09
CA HIS A 197 14.61 26.13 2.84
C HIS A 197 15.73 25.61 1.93
N HIS A 198 17.00 25.64 2.37
CA HIS A 198 18.09 25.04 1.61
C HIS A 198 18.04 23.52 1.71
N GLN A 199 18.00 22.86 0.57
CA GLN A 199 18.12 21.41 0.48
C GLN A 199 19.38 21.05 -0.31
N HIS A 200 20.27 20.28 0.31
CA HIS A 200 21.45 19.78 -0.38
C HIS A 200 21.02 18.87 -1.54
N PRO A 201 21.55 19.06 -2.77
CA PRO A 201 21.11 18.29 -3.94
C PRO A 201 21.44 16.80 -3.85
N GLY A 202 22.42 16.45 -3.02
CA GLY A 202 22.92 15.07 -2.88
C GLY A 202 23.74 14.62 -4.09
N GLU A 203 24.17 13.37 -4.07
CA GLU A 203 24.79 12.69 -5.21
C GLU A 203 23.92 11.49 -5.59
N SER A 204 23.42 11.46 -6.83
CA SER A 204 22.49 10.44 -7.30
C SER A 204 23.17 9.34 -8.13
N PHE A 205 24.48 9.48 -8.37
CA PHE A 205 25.31 8.63 -9.23
C PHE A 205 24.74 8.49 -10.65
N GLY A 206 24.22 9.60 -11.20
CA GLY A 206 23.62 9.65 -12.53
C GLY A 206 22.16 9.17 -12.61
N ALA A 207 21.44 9.12 -11.47
CA ALA A 207 19.99 8.88 -11.51
C ALA A 207 19.25 10.12 -12.03
N ALA A 208 18.18 9.91 -12.79
CA ALA A 208 17.35 10.96 -13.37
C ALA A 208 16.10 11.18 -12.50
N ILE A 209 16.30 11.68 -11.28
CA ILE A 209 15.23 12.00 -10.32
C ILE A 209 14.71 13.40 -10.66
N PRO A 210 13.47 13.56 -11.13
CA PRO A 210 12.90 14.88 -11.41
C PRO A 210 12.55 15.60 -10.10
N ARG A 211 12.34 16.91 -10.20
CA ARG A 211 11.84 17.72 -9.07
C ARG A 211 10.40 17.37 -8.71
N GLU A 212 9.61 17.04 -9.73
CA GLU A 212 8.22 16.66 -9.62
C GLU A 212 8.00 15.37 -10.41
N ILE A 213 7.31 14.42 -9.79
CA ILE A 213 6.95 13.15 -10.39
C ILE A 213 5.59 13.30 -11.06
N THR A 214 5.55 13.31 -12.40
CA THR A 214 4.30 13.37 -13.15
C THR A 214 3.80 11.96 -13.53
N PRO A 215 2.50 11.77 -13.80
CA PRO A 215 1.99 10.50 -14.30
C PRO A 215 2.69 10.03 -15.59
N GLU A 216 3.06 10.98 -16.45
CA GLU A 216 3.84 10.73 -17.67
C GLU A 216 5.27 10.27 -17.37
N PHE A 217 5.94 10.85 -16.36
CA PHE A 217 7.25 10.38 -15.93
C PHE A 217 7.17 8.92 -15.43
N VAL A 218 6.17 8.61 -14.58
CA VAL A 218 5.90 7.25 -14.10
C VAL A 218 5.72 6.28 -15.26
N ARG A 219 4.84 6.62 -16.21
CA ARG A 219 4.61 5.84 -17.43
C ARG A 219 5.91 5.61 -18.21
N SER A 220 6.73 6.65 -18.40
CA SER A 220 7.96 6.57 -19.17
C SER A 220 9.00 5.63 -18.54
N GLU A 221 9.15 5.65 -17.22
CA GLU A 221 10.09 4.77 -16.50
C GLU A 221 9.62 3.31 -16.53
N VAL A 222 8.30 3.09 -16.42
CA VAL A 222 7.70 1.75 -16.58
C VAL A 222 7.87 1.25 -18.01
N ALA A 223 7.59 2.06 -19.03
CA ALA A 223 7.72 1.66 -20.45
C ALA A 223 9.14 1.21 -20.82
N ARG A 224 10.15 1.88 -20.24
CA ARG A 224 11.58 1.60 -20.41
C ARG A 224 12.10 0.47 -19.50
N GLY A 225 11.25 -0.08 -18.63
CA GLY A 225 11.61 -1.17 -17.72
C GLY A 225 12.55 -0.77 -16.59
N ARG A 226 12.64 0.53 -16.25
CA ARG A 226 13.45 1.04 -15.13
C ARG A 226 12.70 1.10 -13.81
N ALA A 227 11.37 0.96 -13.88
CA ALA A 227 10.51 0.88 -12.72
C ALA A 227 9.36 -0.11 -12.96
N ILE A 228 8.80 -0.65 -11.89
CA ILE A 228 7.68 -1.60 -11.92
C ILE A 228 6.56 -1.19 -10.96
N ILE A 229 5.34 -1.60 -11.29
CA ILE A 229 4.14 -1.40 -10.47
C ILE A 229 3.55 -2.79 -10.19
N PRO A 230 3.82 -3.40 -9.01
CA PRO A 230 3.35 -4.75 -8.68
C PRO A 230 1.85 -4.74 -8.34
N ALA A 231 1.00 -4.78 -9.38
CA ALA A 231 -0.42 -4.51 -9.22
C ALA A 231 -1.30 -5.58 -9.91
N ASN A 232 -1.28 -6.80 -9.38
CA ASN A 232 -2.10 -7.91 -9.86
C ASN A 232 -3.59 -7.51 -9.95
N ILE A 233 -4.26 -7.90 -11.03
CA ILE A 233 -5.70 -7.65 -11.26
C ILE A 233 -6.60 -8.34 -10.22
N ASN A 234 -6.09 -9.38 -9.55
CA ASN A 234 -6.81 -10.06 -8.47
C ASN A 234 -6.57 -9.47 -7.08
N HIS A 235 -5.72 -8.44 -6.95
CA HIS A 235 -5.46 -7.71 -5.71
C HIS A 235 -5.95 -6.24 -5.79
N PRO A 236 -7.28 -6.01 -5.81
CA PRO A 236 -7.88 -4.69 -5.94
C PRO A 236 -7.86 -3.90 -4.63
N GLU A 237 -7.60 -4.52 -3.49
CA GLU A 237 -7.45 -3.87 -2.19
C GLU A 237 -6.15 -3.04 -2.12
N LEU A 238 -5.22 -3.29 -3.05
CA LEU A 238 -3.93 -2.62 -3.14
C LEU A 238 -4.07 -1.11 -3.31
N GLU A 239 -3.37 -0.35 -2.47
CA GLU A 239 -2.98 1.03 -2.73
C GLU A 239 -1.69 1.04 -3.58
N PRO A 240 -1.72 1.46 -4.85
CA PRO A 240 -0.57 1.33 -5.75
C PRO A 240 0.71 2.00 -5.25
N MET A 241 1.84 1.38 -5.56
CA MET A 241 3.19 1.89 -5.30
C MET A 241 4.12 1.52 -6.45
N ILE A 242 5.28 2.19 -6.53
CA ILE A 242 6.29 1.97 -7.57
C ILE A 242 7.63 1.58 -6.97
N ILE A 243 8.35 0.71 -7.67
CA ILE A 243 9.73 0.34 -7.35
C ILE A 243 10.60 0.74 -8.54
N GLY A 244 11.56 1.63 -8.30
CA GLY A 244 12.52 2.07 -9.31
C GLY A 244 13.53 3.06 -8.76
N ARG A 245 14.69 3.17 -9.42
CA ARG A 245 15.83 3.99 -8.96
C ARG A 245 15.51 5.48 -8.81
N ASN A 246 14.58 6.00 -9.61
CA ASN A 246 14.26 7.43 -9.67
C ASN A 246 13.09 7.83 -8.73
N PHE A 247 12.68 6.96 -7.82
CA PHE A 247 11.59 7.14 -6.87
C PHE A 247 12.11 7.03 -5.44
N LEU A 248 11.26 7.29 -4.44
CA LEU A 248 11.61 7.02 -3.05
C LEU A 248 12.05 5.55 -2.89
N VAL A 249 13.07 5.31 -2.09
CA VAL A 249 13.51 3.94 -1.76
C VAL A 249 12.38 3.24 -1.01
N LYS A 250 12.11 2.00 -1.38
CA LYS A 250 11.03 1.16 -0.82
C LYS A 250 11.63 0.03 0.00
N ILE A 251 10.93 -0.38 1.05
CA ILE A 251 11.34 -1.47 1.95
C ILE A 251 10.29 -2.58 1.99
N ASN A 252 10.74 -3.80 2.21
CA ASN A 252 9.91 -5.00 2.31
C ASN A 252 10.00 -5.60 3.71
N ALA A 253 8.88 -6.07 4.25
CA ALA A 253 8.85 -6.90 5.44
C ALA A 253 8.50 -8.36 5.08
N ASN A 254 9.15 -9.31 5.74
CA ASN A 254 8.83 -10.73 5.59
C ASN A 254 7.94 -11.17 6.75
N ILE A 255 6.85 -11.85 6.44
CA ILE A 255 5.98 -12.55 7.39
C ILE A 255 5.92 -14.03 6.99
N GLY A 256 5.17 -14.83 7.72
CA GLY A 256 5.01 -16.24 7.43
C GLY A 256 4.89 -17.05 8.71
N ASN A 257 4.13 -18.14 8.59
CA ASN A 257 3.99 -19.10 9.66
C ASN A 257 5.16 -20.10 9.65
N SER A 258 5.36 -20.76 10.79
CA SER A 258 6.19 -21.95 10.87
C SER A 258 5.28 -23.13 11.19
N ALA A 259 5.64 -24.33 10.73
CA ALA A 259 4.94 -25.58 11.04
C ALA A 259 4.72 -25.83 12.54
N VAL A 260 5.45 -25.10 13.41
CA VAL A 260 5.45 -25.26 14.86
C VAL A 260 4.71 -24.14 15.60
N ALA A 261 4.52 -22.96 14.99
CA ALA A 261 3.84 -21.82 15.63
C ALA A 261 3.39 -20.77 14.59
N SER A 262 2.09 -20.48 14.57
CA SER A 262 1.44 -19.19 14.23
C SER A 262 -0.07 -19.44 14.01
N SER A 263 -0.91 -18.43 14.21
CA SER A 263 -2.32 -18.43 13.80
C SER A 263 -2.56 -17.43 12.65
N ILE A 264 -3.70 -17.54 11.96
CA ILE A 264 -4.07 -16.61 10.88
C ILE A 264 -4.11 -15.16 11.41
N GLU A 265 -4.66 -14.98 12.62
CA GLU A 265 -4.75 -13.68 13.27
C GLU A 265 -3.36 -13.08 13.52
N GLU A 266 -2.40 -13.91 13.94
CA GLU A 266 -1.02 -13.48 14.18
C GLU A 266 -0.32 -13.07 12.87
N GLU A 267 -0.52 -13.80 11.77
CA GLU A 267 0.02 -13.40 10.45
C GLU A 267 -0.57 -12.08 9.95
N VAL A 268 -1.89 -11.91 10.09
CA VAL A 268 -2.58 -10.66 9.71
C VAL A 268 -2.09 -9.50 10.58
N GLU A 269 -1.87 -9.73 11.87
CA GLU A 269 -1.36 -8.72 12.78
C GLU A 269 0.09 -8.34 12.47
N LYS A 270 0.96 -9.31 12.15
CA LYS A 270 2.33 -9.03 11.67
C LYS A 270 2.32 -8.18 10.40
N MET A 271 1.43 -8.48 9.44
CA MET A 271 1.28 -7.68 8.22
C MET A 271 0.86 -6.24 8.53
N ARG A 272 -0.17 -6.05 9.39
CA ARG A 272 -0.64 -4.73 9.82
C ARG A 272 0.45 -3.95 10.55
N TRP A 273 1.15 -4.60 11.46
CA TRP A 273 2.23 -4.00 12.22
C TRP A 273 3.36 -3.54 11.28
N ALA A 274 3.78 -4.39 10.35
CA ALA A 274 4.84 -4.06 9.40
C ALA A 274 4.47 -2.86 8.51
N THR A 275 3.28 -2.89 7.89
CA THR A 275 2.81 -1.80 7.01
C THR A 275 2.62 -0.49 7.77
N LYS A 276 2.12 -0.55 9.00
CA LYS A 276 2.01 0.60 9.89
C LYS A 276 3.34 1.30 10.14
N TRP A 277 4.42 0.54 10.33
CA TRP A 277 5.75 1.09 10.56
C TRP A 277 6.53 1.41 9.27
N GLY A 278 5.87 1.34 8.11
CA GLY A 278 6.41 1.83 6.84
C GLY A 278 6.88 0.74 5.89
N ALA A 279 6.55 -0.53 6.10
CA ALA A 279 6.78 -1.56 5.08
C ALA A 279 5.93 -1.24 3.84
N ASP A 280 6.58 -0.99 2.70
CA ASP A 280 5.89 -0.71 1.43
C ASP A 280 5.34 -1.97 0.78
N THR A 281 6.02 -3.10 0.98
CA THR A 281 5.58 -4.43 0.55
C THR A 281 5.76 -5.43 1.68
N VAL A 282 4.94 -6.49 1.63
CA VAL A 282 5.04 -7.62 2.54
C VAL A 282 5.12 -8.90 1.71
N MET A 283 6.02 -9.79 2.11
CA MET A 283 6.17 -11.12 1.51
C MET A 283 5.78 -12.18 2.53
N ASP A 284 4.81 -13.02 2.18
CA ASP A 284 4.47 -14.22 2.93
C ASP A 284 5.42 -15.36 2.54
N LEU A 285 6.17 -15.86 3.52
CA LEU A 285 7.18 -16.91 3.40
C LEU A 285 6.78 -18.20 4.14
N SER A 286 5.48 -18.39 4.38
CA SER A 286 4.90 -19.62 4.97
C SER A 286 5.19 -20.87 4.13
#